data_AF-A0A7S3XLV3-F1
#
_entry.id   AF-A0A7S3XLV3-F1
#
_cell.length_a   1.000
_cell.length_b   1.000
_cell.length_c   1.000
_cell.angle_alpha   90.00
_cell.angle_beta   90.00
_cell.angle_gamma   90.00
#
_symmetry.space_group_name_H-M   'P 1'
#
loop_
_entity.id
_entity.type
_entity.pdbx_description
1 polymer ?
#
loop_
_entity_poly.entity_id
_entity_poly.type
_entity_poly.pdbx_seq_one_letter_code
_entity_poly.pdbx_strand_id
1 'polypeptide(L)'
;EEPEQSPASFALSLQQCRENIAVLLEYQENCYSRAENGSFYIRAKTNMRQATGEMFEWWFSFCDNDSKYRLWHPTDHLHGHWDKDYYNLPMEKRPQRGHHIGRSHHVVE
;
A
#
# COMPACT_ATOMS: atom_id res chain seq x y z
N GLU A 1 -15.97 -7.26 13.16
CA GLU A 1 -15.68 -8.70 12.98
C GLU A 1 -14.19 -8.81 12.74
N GLU A 2 -13.48 -9.60 13.54
CA GLU A 2 -12.07 -9.84 13.26
C GLU A 2 -11.94 -10.67 11.98
N PRO A 3 -10.96 -10.40 11.11
CA PRO A 3 -10.76 -11.22 9.92
C PRO A 3 -10.51 -12.67 10.32
N GLU A 4 -11.17 -13.60 9.63
CA GLU A 4 -11.07 -15.02 9.91
C GLU A 4 -9.67 -15.54 9.54
N GLN A 5 -9.01 -16.25 10.46
CA GLN A 5 -7.69 -16.83 10.20
C GLN A 5 -7.83 -17.99 9.22
N SER A 6 -7.27 -17.82 8.01
CA SER A 6 -7.27 -18.89 7.01
C SER A 6 -6.10 -19.87 7.23
N PRO A 7 -6.23 -21.14 6.83
CA PRO A 7 -5.13 -22.11 6.80
C PRO A 7 -3.85 -21.57 6.13
N ALA A 8 -2.68 -22.06 6.55
CA ALA A 8 -1.39 -21.64 6.00
C ALA A 8 -1.24 -21.82 4.46
N SER A 9 -2.07 -22.67 3.85
CA SER A 9 -2.01 -23.05 2.43
C SER A 9 -2.44 -21.96 1.43
N PHE A 10 -2.85 -20.78 1.88
CA PHE A 10 -3.38 -19.72 1.01
C PHE A 10 -2.37 -18.64 0.60
N ALA A 11 -1.14 -18.68 1.13
CA ALA A 11 -0.10 -17.73 0.74
C ALA A 11 0.33 -17.99 -0.71
N LEU A 12 0.27 -16.95 -1.56
CA LEU A 12 0.71 -17.04 -2.94
C LEU A 12 2.23 -16.83 -3.03
N SER A 13 2.87 -17.60 -3.89
CA SER A 13 4.25 -17.36 -4.30
C SER A 13 4.36 -16.08 -5.14
N LEU A 14 5.54 -15.46 -5.18
CA LEU A 14 5.79 -14.29 -6.04
C LEU A 14 5.49 -14.57 -7.52
N GLN A 15 5.71 -15.81 -7.98
CA GLN A 15 5.36 -16.22 -9.34
C GLN A 15 3.85 -16.23 -9.54
N GLN A 16 3.09 -16.80 -8.60
CA GLN A 16 1.63 -16.81 -8.63
C GLN A 16 1.05 -15.38 -8.60
N CYS A 17 1.63 -14.48 -7.81
CA CYS A 17 1.23 -13.05 -7.79
C CYS A 17 1.46 -12.34 -9.13
N ARG A 18 2.52 -12.71 -9.88
CA ARG A 18 2.85 -12.10 -11.17
C ARG A 18 1.98 -12.61 -12.31
N GLU A 19 1.66 -13.90 -12.30
CA GLU A 19 1.01 -14.55 -13.43
C GLU A 19 -0.51 -14.43 -13.39
N ASN A 20 -1.11 -14.14 -12.23
CA ASN A 20 -2.56 -14.29 -12.04
C ASN A 20 -3.22 -13.21 -11.17
N ILE A 21 -3.21 -11.95 -11.64
CA ILE A 21 -4.04 -10.88 -11.05
C ILE A 21 -5.53 -11.24 -11.00
N ALA A 22 -6.01 -12.04 -11.97
CA ALA A 22 -7.40 -12.49 -12.00
C ALA A 22 -7.74 -13.49 -10.88
N VAL A 23 -6.79 -14.36 -10.49
CA VAL A 23 -6.99 -15.31 -9.37
C VAL A 23 -7.09 -14.57 -8.03
N LEU A 24 -6.45 -13.41 -7.89
CA LEU A 24 -6.61 -12.54 -6.71
C LEU A 24 -8.04 -12.00 -6.55
N LEU A 25 -8.85 -12.00 -7.61
CA LEU A 25 -10.21 -11.45 -7.60
C LEU A 25 -11.29 -12.50 -7.28
N GLU A 26 -10.97 -13.79 -7.36
CA GLU A 26 -11.97 -14.88 -7.23
C GLU A 26 -11.94 -15.58 -5.86
N TYR A 27 -10.96 -15.29 -5.00
CA TYR A 27 -10.76 -16.00 -3.74
C TYR A 27 -10.57 -15.03 -2.56
N GLN A 28 -11.31 -15.28 -1.47
CA GLN A 28 -11.24 -14.61 -0.15
C GLN A 28 -10.37 -13.34 -0.12
N GLU A 29 -11.00 -12.23 -0.52
CA GLU A 29 -10.32 -10.97 -0.84
C GLU A 29 -9.71 -10.29 0.39
N ASN A 30 -10.22 -10.61 1.59
CA ASN A 30 -9.77 -10.06 2.87
C ASN A 30 -9.52 -11.21 3.86
N CYS A 31 -8.27 -11.53 4.13
CA CYS A 31 -7.89 -12.58 5.07
C CYS A 31 -6.42 -12.46 5.49
N TYR A 32 -6.04 -13.19 6.52
CA TYR A 32 -4.64 -13.38 6.88
C TYR A 32 -4.33 -14.83 7.27
N SER A 33 -3.06 -15.20 7.17
CA SER A 33 -2.53 -16.45 7.70
C SER A 33 -1.12 -16.24 8.27
N ARG A 34 -0.73 -17.13 9.18
CA ARG A 34 0.61 -17.17 9.77
C ARG A 34 1.32 -18.43 9.28
N ALA A 35 2.49 -18.25 8.68
CA ALA A 35 3.34 -19.33 8.24
C ALA A 35 4.06 -20.00 9.42
N GLU A 36 4.54 -21.22 9.23
CA GLU A 36 5.27 -21.99 10.26
C GLU A 36 6.54 -21.28 10.74
N ASN A 37 7.20 -20.51 9.87
CA ASN A 37 8.35 -19.68 10.22
C ASN A 37 8.00 -18.39 10.98
N GLY A 38 6.71 -18.17 11.28
CA GLY A 38 6.22 -17.02 12.03
C GLY A 38 5.81 -15.81 11.18
N SER A 39 6.12 -15.78 9.88
CA SER A 39 5.73 -14.69 8.97
C SER A 39 4.21 -14.62 8.78
N PHE A 40 3.69 -13.43 8.49
CA PHE A 40 2.28 -13.22 8.15
C PHE A 40 2.10 -13.01 6.65
N TYR A 41 1.01 -13.56 6.12
CA TYR A 41 0.51 -13.28 4.77
C TYR A 41 -0.85 -12.63 4.89
N ILE A 42 -1.02 -11.47 4.24
CA ILE A 42 -2.25 -10.67 4.31
C ILE A 42 -2.77 -10.45 2.89
N ARG A 43 -4.07 -10.66 2.70
CA ARG A 43 -4.83 -10.20 1.53
C ARG A 43 -5.82 -9.14 1.98
N ALA A 44 -5.86 -8.04 1.26
CA ALA A 44 -6.84 -6.99 1.45
C ALA A 44 -7.23 -6.41 0.10
N LYS A 45 -8.54 -6.24 -0.12
CA LYS A 45 -9.08 -5.57 -1.30
C LYS A 45 -9.96 -4.42 -0.87
N THR A 46 -9.51 -3.21 -1.21
CA THR A 46 -10.29 -1.99 -1.00
C THR A 46 -10.85 -1.51 -2.33
N ASN A 47 -12.18 -1.44 -2.45
CA ASN A 47 -12.83 -0.89 -3.62
C ASN A 47 -12.88 0.64 -3.56
N MET A 48 -12.00 1.31 -4.31
CA MET A 48 -11.98 2.78 -4.44
C MET A 48 -12.91 3.22 -5.57
N ARG A 49 -14.22 3.20 -5.32
CA ARG A 49 -15.22 3.61 -6.31
C ARG A 49 -14.96 5.05 -6.73
N GLN A 50 -15.04 5.32 -8.04
CA GLN A 50 -14.85 6.64 -8.66
C GLN A 50 -13.42 7.20 -8.62
N ALA A 51 -12.48 6.56 -7.91
CA ALA A 51 -11.08 6.91 -8.02
C ALA A 51 -10.48 6.35 -9.31
N THR A 52 -9.72 7.17 -10.02
CA THR A 52 -8.92 6.72 -11.17
C THR A 52 -7.53 6.30 -10.69
N GLY A 53 -6.81 5.53 -11.52
CA GLY A 53 -5.40 5.23 -11.24
C GLY A 53 -4.53 6.49 -11.13
N GLU A 54 -4.88 7.58 -11.82
CA GLU A 54 -4.19 8.86 -11.70
C GLU A 54 -4.42 9.54 -10.35
N MET A 55 -5.62 9.43 -9.76
CA MET A 55 -5.88 9.93 -8.40
C MET A 55 -5.06 9.16 -7.36
N PHE A 56 -4.86 7.86 -7.56
CA PHE A 56 -4.01 7.04 -6.70
C PHE A 56 -2.54 7.45 -6.80
N GLU A 57 -2.03 7.66 -8.01
CA GLU A 57 -0.67 8.18 -8.25
C GLU A 57 -0.47 9.59 -7.65
N TRP A 58 -1.47 10.46 -7.83
CA TRP A 58 -1.49 11.79 -7.23
C TRP A 58 -1.39 11.73 -5.70
N TRP A 59 -2.11 10.81 -5.05
CA TRP A 59 -2.10 10.68 -3.59
C TRP A 59 -0.69 10.49 -3.03
N PHE A 60 0.12 9.60 -3.62
CA PHE A 60 1.52 9.39 -3.19
C PHE A 60 2.45 10.56 -3.51
N SER A 61 2.04 11.45 -4.42
CA SER A 61 2.76 12.70 -4.71
C SER A 61 2.36 13.83 -3.75
N PHE A 62 1.10 13.84 -3.33
CA PHE A 62 0.52 14.79 -2.39
C PHE A 62 0.96 14.50 -0.95
N CYS A 63 0.95 13.23 -0.53
CA CYS A 63 1.22 12.77 0.82
C CYS A 63 2.72 12.81 1.15
N ASP A 64 3.23 14.01 1.43
CA ASP A 64 4.66 14.26 1.62
C ASP A 64 5.03 14.91 2.96
N ASN A 65 4.10 14.95 3.90
CA ASN A 65 4.31 15.43 5.26
C ASN A 65 3.34 14.79 6.27
N ASP A 66 3.66 14.94 7.55
CA ASP A 66 2.91 14.38 8.69
C ASP A 66 1.41 14.70 8.67
N SER A 67 1.05 15.97 8.42
CA SER A 67 -0.36 16.39 8.43
C SER A 67 -1.17 15.70 7.33
N LYS A 68 -0.57 15.51 6.15
CA LYS A 68 -1.20 14.80 5.03
C LYS A 68 -1.18 13.29 5.23
N TYR A 69 -0.11 12.73 5.82
CA TYR A 69 -0.03 11.32 6.14
C TYR A 69 -1.14 10.89 7.11
N ARG A 70 -1.44 11.74 8.09
CA ARG A 70 -2.54 11.56 9.04
C ARG A 70 -3.93 11.57 8.40
N LEU A 71 -4.12 12.23 7.25
CA LEU A 71 -5.41 12.18 6.53
C LEU A 71 -5.74 10.76 6.06
N TRP A 72 -4.73 9.90 5.85
CA TRP A 72 -4.95 8.53 5.43
C TRP A 72 -5.54 7.68 6.57
N HIS A 73 -4.94 7.73 7.76
CA HIS A 73 -5.41 6.99 8.93
C HIS A 73 -5.21 7.81 10.22
N PRO A 74 -6.24 8.56 10.67
CA PRO A 74 -6.07 9.59 11.71
C PRO A 74 -5.56 9.11 13.07
N THR A 75 -5.75 7.82 13.40
CA THR A 75 -5.42 7.26 14.71
C THR A 75 -4.12 6.47 14.75
N ASP A 76 -3.52 6.19 13.58
CA ASP A 76 -2.34 5.30 13.47
C ASP A 76 -1.19 6.09 12.86
N HIS A 77 -1.43 6.80 11.76
CA HIS A 77 -0.39 7.57 11.09
C HIS A 77 0.07 8.80 11.90
N LEU A 78 1.25 8.69 12.52
CA LEU A 78 1.84 9.73 13.35
C LEU A 78 2.75 10.66 12.54
N HIS A 79 3.74 10.09 11.84
CA HIS A 79 4.76 10.81 11.07
C HIS A 79 5.01 10.14 9.72
N GLY A 80 5.24 10.93 8.67
CA GLY A 80 5.50 10.43 7.33
C GLY A 80 6.27 11.45 6.50
N HIS A 81 7.52 11.12 6.16
CA HIS A 81 8.36 11.95 5.30
C HIS A 81 9.19 11.11 4.34
N TRP A 82 9.41 11.63 3.15
CA TRP A 82 10.22 10.95 2.14
C TRP A 82 11.72 11.19 2.36
N ASP A 83 12.57 10.46 1.64
CA ASP A 83 13.99 10.78 1.56
C ASP A 83 14.23 12.18 0.95
N LYS A 84 15.46 12.69 1.13
CA LYS A 84 15.83 14.03 0.65
C LYS A 84 15.65 14.19 -0.86
N ASP A 85 15.90 13.11 -1.61
CA ASP A 85 15.86 13.18 -3.07
C ASP A 85 14.44 13.36 -3.61
N TYR A 86 13.44 12.84 -2.90
CA TYR A 86 12.04 13.09 -3.21
C TYR A 86 11.71 14.60 -3.20
N TYR A 87 12.34 15.36 -2.30
CA TYR A 87 12.12 16.81 -2.16
C TYR A 87 12.99 17.67 -3.07
N ASN A 88 13.89 17.09 -3.88
CA ASN A 88 14.73 17.84 -4.82
C ASN A 88 13.91 18.60 -5.89
N LEU A 89 12.64 18.22 -6.07
CA LEU A 89 11.69 18.96 -6.89
C LEU A 89 10.53 19.49 -6.03
N PRO A 90 10.16 20.77 -6.21
CA PRO A 90 8.92 21.28 -5.61
C PRO A 90 7.73 20.51 -6.19
N MET A 91 6.65 20.38 -5.41
CA MET A 91 5.50 19.51 -5.73
C MET A 91 4.94 19.75 -7.14
N GLU A 92 4.92 21.00 -7.60
CA GLU A 92 4.40 21.41 -8.91
C GLU A 92 5.26 20.91 -10.08
N LYS A 93 6.52 20.54 -9.81
CA LYS A 93 7.48 20.03 -10.79
C LYS A 93 7.72 18.52 -10.67
N ARG A 94 7.13 17.86 -9.66
CA ARG A 94 7.25 16.41 -9.51
C ARG A 94 6.50 15.73 -10.66
N PRO A 95 7.07 14.71 -11.31
CA PRO A 95 6.34 13.89 -12.27
C PRO A 95 5.05 13.37 -11.66
N GLN A 96 3.94 13.49 -12.40
CA GLN A 96 2.62 13.04 -11.93
C GLN A 96 2.56 11.52 -11.68
N ARG A 97 3.43 10.75 -12.35
CA ARG A 97 3.56 9.31 -12.17
C ARG A 97 4.98 8.95 -11.79
N GLY A 98 5.08 8.06 -10.80
CA GLY A 98 6.34 7.39 -10.48
C GLY A 98 7.42 8.22 -9.79
N HIS A 99 7.15 9.46 -9.37
CA HIS A 99 8.12 10.24 -8.58
C HIS A 99 8.54 9.55 -7.28
N HIS A 100 7.62 8.78 -6.69
CA HIS A 100 7.85 7.98 -5.49
C HIS A 100 8.64 6.68 -5.75
N ILE A 101 8.79 6.25 -7.00
CA ILE A 101 9.45 4.98 -7.33
C ILE A 101 10.94 5.08 -7.05
N GLY A 102 11.47 4.12 -6.29
CA GLY A 102 12.87 4.12 -5.86
C GLY A 102 13.19 5.09 -4.72
N ARG A 103 12.16 5.72 -4.12
CA ARG A 103 12.28 6.59 -2.95
C ARG A 103 11.90 5.85 -1.68
N SER A 104 12.49 6.26 -0.58
CA SER A 104 12.17 5.76 0.76
C SER A 104 11.17 6.68 1.44
N HIS A 105 10.11 6.10 2.00
CA HIS A 105 9.17 6.79 2.88
C HIS A 105 9.44 6.35 4.32
N HIS A 106 9.87 7.29 5.17
CA HIS A 106 10.12 7.07 6.58
C HIS A 106 8.83 7.35 7.34
N VAL A 107 8.19 6.29 7.84
CA VAL A 107 6.89 6.35 8.52
C VAL A 107 6.99 5.94 9.98
N VAL A 108 6.14 6.57 10.79
CA VAL A 108 5.79 6.13 12.14
C VAL A 108 4.27 6.01 12.17
N GLU A 109 3.80 4.79 12.39
CA GLU A 109 2.40 4.36 12.42
C GLU A 109 2.17 3.44 13.63
#